data_AF-A0A2N2PAK6-F1
#
_entry.id   AF-A0A2N2PAK6-F1
#
_cell.length_a   1.000
_cell.length_b   1.000
_cell.length_c   1.000
_cell.angle_alpha   90.00
_cell.angle_beta   90.00
_cell.angle_gamma   90.00
#
_symmetry.space_group_name_H-M   'P 1'
#
loop_
_entity.id
_entity.type
_entity.pdbx_description
1 polymer ?
#
loop_
_entity_poly.entity_id
_entity_poly.type
_entity_poly.pdbx_seq_one_letter_code
_entity_poly.pdbx_strand_id
1 'polypeptide(L)'
;MDNNRDNLMTLILIFAITAVSLVLWLGVLFFAWFFLRLFGVTIDFFAMVESLSTAITAAAVFSAGFIAYRELNEGSNSRYMEVADRLFSELNSDENIAARRWIYLNLAEDPQSGLAELSEEGHLAIKKVLNSLDRVAFLTQKDWIPEKLVMPWMSPMVLKSWAKLEPYVNFEAHRRNEPKYYQLARELANRCKAWKAKNDPDQDLVIWVNGAL
;
A
#
# COMPACT_ATOMS: atom_id res chain seq x y z
N MET A 1 -17.23 13.56 -33.39
CA MET A 1 -16.07 12.91 -34.02
C MET A 1 -16.31 11.42 -33.94
N ASP A 2 -16.08 10.71 -35.05
CA ASP A 2 -16.45 9.30 -35.20
C ASP A 2 -15.28 8.44 -34.70
N ASN A 3 -15.38 7.92 -33.47
CA ASN A 3 -14.29 7.17 -32.80
C ASN A 3 -13.71 6.03 -33.67
N ASN A 4 -14.49 5.49 -34.60
CA ASN A 4 -14.05 4.46 -35.53
C ASN A 4 -13.00 4.97 -36.55
N ARG A 5 -13.11 6.23 -36.98
CA ARG A 5 -12.18 6.81 -37.96
C ARG A 5 -10.81 7.10 -37.34
N ASP A 6 -10.80 7.53 -36.08
CA ASP A 6 -9.58 7.83 -35.33
C ASP A 6 -8.81 6.54 -34.99
N ASN A 7 -9.52 5.45 -34.64
CA ASN A 7 -8.91 4.13 -34.43
C ASN A 7 -8.28 3.57 -35.70
N LEU A 8 -8.96 3.68 -36.85
CA LEU A 8 -8.45 3.22 -38.14
C LEU A 8 -7.19 3.99 -38.56
N MET A 9 -7.19 5.33 -38.41
CA MET A 9 -6.03 6.16 -38.69
C MET A 9 -4.82 5.78 -37.82
N THR A 10 -5.05 5.50 -36.54
CA THR A 10 -4.00 5.05 -35.61
C THR A 10 -3.42 3.71 -36.04
N LEU A 11 -4.26 2.74 -36.43
CA LEU A 11 -3.81 1.44 -36.92
C LEU A 11 -2.99 1.54 -38.22
N ILE A 12 -3.45 2.35 -39.18
CA ILE A 12 -2.71 2.60 -40.43
C ILE A 12 -1.34 3.22 -40.14
N LEU A 13 -1.28 4.17 -39.21
CA LEU A 13 -0.03 4.81 -38.81
C LEU A 13 0.94 3.80 -38.19
N ILE A 14 0.47 2.96 -37.25
CA ILE A 14 1.29 1.91 -36.62
C ILE A 14 1.82 0.94 -37.68
N PHE A 15 0.96 0.51 -38.60
CA PHE A 15 1.35 -0.38 -39.69
C PHE A 15 2.42 0.25 -40.60
N ALA A 16 2.21 1.49 -41.02
CA ALA A 16 3.15 2.22 -41.87
C ALA A 16 4.52 2.39 -41.18
N ILE A 17 4.55 2.78 -39.91
CA ILE A 17 5.79 2.94 -39.12
C ILE A 17 6.53 1.60 -39.01
N THR A 18 5.80 0.51 -38.75
CA THR A 18 6.39 -0.83 -38.62
C THR A 18 6.99 -1.29 -39.95
N ALA A 19 6.27 -1.11 -41.06
CA ALA A 19 6.74 -1.47 -42.40
C ALA A 19 8.00 -0.68 -42.79
N VAL A 20 8.01 0.64 -42.57
CA VAL A 20 9.19 1.49 -42.84
C VAL A 20 10.39 1.08 -41.99
N SER A 21 10.16 0.81 -40.70
CA SER A 21 11.23 0.37 -39.78
C SER A 21 11.84 -0.96 -40.20
N LEU A 22 11.02 -1.92 -40.65
CA LEU A 22 11.50 -3.21 -41.15
C LEU A 22 12.36 -3.05 -42.42
N VAL A 23 11.92 -2.23 -43.37
CA VAL A 23 12.68 -1.97 -44.61
C VAL A 23 14.02 -1.30 -44.29
N LEU A 24 14.03 -0.29 -43.41
CA LEU A 24 15.26 0.37 -42.97
C LEU A 24 16.21 -0.62 -42.28
N TRP A 25 15.67 -1.48 -41.42
CA TRP A 25 16.44 -2.49 -40.71
C TRP A 25 17.12 -3.49 -41.65
N LEU A 26 16.38 -4.03 -42.63
CA LEU A 26 16.92 -4.90 -43.66
C LEU A 26 18.01 -4.20 -44.49
N GLY A 27 17.81 -2.91 -44.79
CA GLY A 27 18.83 -2.08 -45.45
C GLY A 27 20.12 -1.98 -44.63
N VAL A 28 20.02 -1.66 -43.34
CA VAL A 28 21.18 -1.60 -42.43
C VAL A 28 21.91 -2.94 -42.36
N LEU A 29 21.17 -4.05 -42.25
CA LEU A 29 21.76 -5.38 -42.24
C LEU A 29 22.46 -5.72 -43.55
N PHE A 30 21.85 -5.37 -44.68
CA PHE A 30 22.47 -5.58 -45.99
C PHE A 30 23.80 -4.84 -46.09
N PHE A 31 23.87 -3.57 -45.67
CA PHE A 31 25.11 -2.81 -45.65
C PHE A 31 26.15 -3.44 -44.70
N ALA A 32 25.76 -3.83 -43.48
CA ALA A 32 26.66 -4.46 -42.53
C ALA A 32 27.25 -5.78 -43.07
N TRP A 33 26.41 -6.62 -43.67
CA TRP A 33 26.84 -7.84 -44.35
C TRP A 33 27.80 -7.54 -45.51
N PHE A 34 27.47 -6.55 -46.34
CA PHE A 34 28.29 -6.16 -47.48
C PHE A 34 29.68 -5.69 -47.02
N PHE A 35 29.76 -4.88 -45.96
CA PHE A 35 31.04 -4.47 -45.36
C PHE A 35 31.83 -5.66 -44.82
N LEU A 36 31.21 -6.56 -44.04
CA LEU A 36 31.87 -7.77 -43.54
C LEU A 36 32.46 -8.61 -44.68
N ARG A 37 31.73 -8.72 -45.79
CA ARG A 37 32.18 -9.42 -46.98
C ARG A 37 33.38 -8.75 -47.64
N LEU A 38 33.44 -7.42 -47.67
CA LEU A 38 34.62 -6.68 -48.17
C LEU A 38 35.89 -6.96 -47.34
N PHE A 39 35.75 -7.27 -46.05
CA PHE A 39 36.86 -7.66 -45.16
C PHE A 39 37.18 -9.16 -45.18
N GLY A 40 36.57 -9.93 -46.10
CA GLY A 40 36.84 -11.36 -46.26
C GLY A 40 36.11 -12.27 -45.26
N VAL A 41 35.17 -11.74 -44.48
CA VAL A 41 34.34 -12.55 -43.57
C VAL A 41 33.18 -13.17 -44.35
N THR A 42 33.09 -14.51 -44.37
CA THR A 42 32.04 -15.25 -45.07
C THR A 42 30.91 -15.63 -44.12
N ILE A 43 29.94 -14.73 -43.94
CA ILE A 43 28.70 -14.98 -43.20
C ILE A 43 27.53 -14.99 -44.19
N ASP A 44 26.61 -15.94 -44.04
CA ASP A 44 25.37 -15.98 -44.80
C ASP A 44 24.42 -14.83 -44.39
N PHE A 45 23.92 -14.09 -45.37
CA PHE A 45 23.09 -12.91 -45.11
C PHE A 45 21.79 -13.28 -44.36
N PHE A 46 21.13 -14.36 -44.78
CA PHE A 46 19.87 -14.79 -44.17
C PHE A 46 20.08 -15.25 -42.74
N ALA A 47 21.16 -16.00 -42.45
CA ALA A 47 21.51 -16.38 -41.08
C ALA A 47 21.78 -15.17 -40.16
N MET A 48 22.41 -14.12 -40.70
CA MET A 48 22.63 -12.88 -39.95
C MET A 48 21.31 -12.14 -39.67
N VAL A 49 20.42 -12.06 -40.66
CA VAL A 49 19.08 -11.48 -40.49
C VAL A 49 18.27 -12.26 -39.46
N GLU A 50 18.26 -13.58 -39.54
CA GLU A 50 17.54 -14.45 -38.60
C GLU A 50 18.04 -14.25 -37.17
N SER A 51 19.35 -14.41 -36.94
CA SER A 51 19.94 -14.30 -35.59
C SER A 51 19.70 -12.93 -34.96
N LEU A 52 19.86 -11.84 -35.72
CA LEU A 52 19.67 -10.50 -35.18
C LEU A 52 18.19 -10.16 -34.98
N SER A 53 17.30 -10.68 -35.85
CA SER A 53 15.85 -10.56 -35.66
C SER A 53 15.41 -11.29 -34.38
N THR A 54 15.90 -12.52 -34.15
CA THR A 54 15.63 -13.26 -32.91
C THR A 54 16.14 -12.51 -31.68
N ALA A 55 17.34 -11.94 -31.73
CA ALA A 55 17.89 -11.14 -30.63
C ALA A 55 17.03 -9.90 -30.33
N ILE A 56 16.56 -9.20 -31.36
CA ILE A 56 15.66 -8.05 -31.21
C ILE A 56 14.31 -8.49 -30.63
N THR A 57 13.72 -9.57 -31.15
CA THR A 57 12.46 -10.10 -30.61
C THR A 57 12.62 -10.47 -29.14
N ALA A 58 13.71 -11.13 -28.77
CA ALA A 58 13.99 -11.44 -27.36
C ALA A 58 14.11 -10.16 -26.52
N ALA A 59 14.91 -9.18 -26.95
CA ALA A 59 15.06 -7.90 -26.26
C ALA A 59 13.73 -7.15 -26.10
N ALA A 60 12.88 -7.18 -27.13
CA ALA A 60 11.54 -6.58 -27.10
C ALA A 60 10.63 -7.27 -26.07
N VAL A 61 10.63 -8.61 -26.03
CA VAL A 61 9.86 -9.39 -25.06
C VAL A 61 10.33 -9.10 -23.63
N PHE A 62 11.63 -9.08 -23.38
CA PHE A 62 12.17 -8.74 -22.05
C PHE A 62 11.82 -7.30 -21.63
N SER A 63 11.92 -6.35 -22.55
CA SER A 63 11.57 -4.95 -22.28
C SER A 63 10.08 -4.80 -21.97
N ALA A 64 9.21 -5.45 -22.75
CA ALA A 64 7.77 -5.47 -22.50
C ALA A 64 7.44 -6.14 -21.15
N GLY A 65 8.10 -7.26 -20.82
CA GLY A 65 7.95 -7.92 -19.53
C GLY A 65 8.39 -7.04 -18.35
N PHE A 66 9.50 -6.31 -18.49
CA PHE A 66 9.98 -5.37 -17.48
C PHE A 66 9.02 -4.18 -17.29
N ILE A 67 8.52 -3.59 -18.38
CA ILE A 67 7.54 -2.49 -18.34
C ILE A 67 6.25 -2.98 -17.67
N ALA A 68 5.72 -4.13 -18.09
CA ALA A 68 4.52 -4.72 -17.51
C ALA A 68 4.70 -5.01 -16.01
N TYR A 69 5.87 -5.52 -15.60
CA TYR A 69 6.19 -5.70 -14.18
C TYR A 69 6.19 -4.37 -13.41
N ARG A 70 6.78 -3.31 -13.97
CA ARG A 70 6.81 -1.98 -13.35
C ARG A 70 5.40 -1.40 -13.21
N GLU A 71 4.58 -1.52 -14.24
CA GLU A 71 3.20 -1.05 -14.24
C GLU A 71 2.32 -1.82 -13.25
N LEU A 72 2.50 -3.14 -13.13
CA LEU A 72 1.83 -3.93 -12.09
C LEU A 72 2.23 -3.49 -10.68
N ASN A 73 3.49 -3.13 -10.48
CA ASN A 73 3.99 -2.63 -9.20
C ASN A 73 3.48 -1.21 -8.89
N GLU A 74 3.36 -0.34 -9.89
CA GLU A 74 2.76 0.99 -9.73
C GLU A 74 1.25 0.88 -9.47
N GLY A 75 0.56 -0.01 -10.20
CA GLY A 75 -0.87 -0.28 -10.01
C GLY A 75 -1.21 -0.92 -8.67
N SER A 76 -0.35 -1.80 -8.14
CA SER A 76 -0.52 -2.32 -6.78
C SER A 76 -0.37 -1.22 -5.73
N ASN A 77 0.65 -0.35 -5.87
CA ASN A 77 0.87 0.79 -4.98
C ASN A 77 -0.28 1.81 -5.02
N SER A 78 -0.88 2.05 -6.19
CA SER A 78 -2.04 2.95 -6.32
C SER A 78 -3.24 2.46 -5.49
N ARG A 79 -3.55 1.15 -5.54
CA ARG A 79 -4.63 0.56 -4.74
C ARG A 79 -4.39 0.74 -3.24
N TYR A 80 -3.15 0.58 -2.79
CA TYR A 80 -2.81 0.79 -1.38
C TYR A 80 -3.01 2.24 -0.95
N MET A 81 -2.69 3.19 -1.83
CA MET A 81 -2.86 4.61 -1.53
C MET A 81 -4.33 4.99 -1.35
N GLU A 82 -5.22 4.50 -2.21
CA GLU A 82 -6.65 4.75 -2.09
C GLU A 82 -7.24 4.17 -0.79
N VAL A 83 -6.87 2.94 -0.45
CA VAL A 83 -7.33 2.32 0.81
C VAL A 83 -6.75 3.06 2.02
N ALA A 84 -5.48 3.46 1.97
CA ALA A 84 -4.84 4.23 3.04
C ALA A 84 -5.47 5.61 3.22
N ASP A 85 -5.81 6.32 2.14
CA ASP A 85 -6.48 7.62 2.17
C ASP A 85 -7.89 7.54 2.76
N ARG A 86 -8.67 6.52 2.36
CA ARG A 86 -9.99 6.25 2.96
C ARG A 86 -9.87 5.93 4.45
N LEU A 87 -8.90 5.10 4.83
CA LEU A 87 -8.64 4.77 6.24
C LEU A 87 -8.23 6.02 7.03
N PHE A 88 -7.36 6.85 6.47
CA PHE A 88 -6.93 8.10 7.07
C PHE A 88 -8.11 9.06 7.27
N SER A 89 -8.92 9.26 6.24
CA SER A 89 -10.11 10.11 6.27
C SER A 89 -11.13 9.63 7.29
N GLU A 90 -11.36 8.31 7.35
CA GLU A 90 -12.27 7.73 8.34
C GLU A 90 -11.74 7.87 9.77
N LEU A 91 -10.48 7.53 10.02
CA LEU A 91 -9.90 7.64 11.35
C LEU A 91 -9.87 9.09 11.84
N ASN A 92 -9.73 10.06 10.93
CA ASN A 92 -9.75 11.49 11.22
C ASN A 92 -11.11 12.15 11.01
N SER A 93 -12.20 11.38 10.92
CA SER A 93 -13.54 11.97 10.94
C SER A 93 -13.81 12.62 12.31
N ASP A 94 -14.61 13.68 12.31
CA ASP A 94 -14.97 14.43 13.53
C ASP A 94 -15.50 13.51 14.63
N GLU A 95 -16.28 12.51 14.25
CA GLU A 95 -16.86 11.56 15.20
C GLU A 95 -15.79 10.63 15.82
N ASN A 96 -14.81 10.17 15.04
CA ASN A 96 -13.72 9.32 15.55
C ASN A 96 -12.73 10.13 16.38
N ILE A 97 -12.48 11.40 16.01
CA ILE A 97 -11.70 12.35 16.80
C ILE A 97 -12.41 12.61 18.14
N ALA A 98 -13.70 12.91 18.13
CA ALA A 98 -14.50 13.17 19.32
C ALA A 98 -14.52 11.94 20.25
N ALA A 99 -14.73 10.74 19.71
CA ALA A 99 -14.70 9.50 20.50
C ALA A 99 -13.36 9.27 21.20
N ARG A 100 -12.24 9.45 20.49
CA ARG A 100 -10.90 9.36 21.10
C ARG A 100 -10.69 10.44 22.16
N ARG A 101 -11.09 11.67 21.87
CA ARG A 101 -10.98 12.79 22.82
C ARG A 101 -11.77 12.52 24.10
N TRP A 102 -12.98 11.99 23.96
CA TRP A 102 -13.81 11.60 25.09
C TRP A 102 -13.09 10.56 25.97
N ILE A 103 -12.49 9.54 25.35
CA ILE A 103 -11.70 8.52 26.08
C ILE A 103 -10.51 9.14 26.81
N TYR A 104 -9.80 10.08 26.19
CA TYR A 104 -8.63 10.69 26.82
C TYR A 104 -8.98 11.56 28.03
N LEU A 105 -10.14 12.22 27.99
CA LEU A 105 -10.55 13.19 29.02
C LEU A 105 -11.39 12.57 30.13
N ASN A 106 -12.28 11.63 29.79
CA ASN A 106 -13.34 11.17 30.68
C ASN A 106 -13.19 9.73 31.14
N LEU A 107 -12.39 8.90 30.44
CA LEU A 107 -12.23 7.51 30.84
C LEU A 107 -11.38 7.43 32.11
N ALA A 108 -11.97 6.91 33.18
CA ALA A 108 -11.31 6.71 34.47
C ALA A 108 -10.09 5.76 34.35
N GLU A 109 -9.22 5.77 35.34
CA GLU A 109 -8.05 4.87 35.34
C GLU A 109 -8.42 3.46 35.81
N ASP A 110 -9.37 3.33 36.73
CA ASP A 110 -9.88 2.04 37.18
C ASP A 110 -11.03 1.54 36.28
N PRO A 111 -10.88 0.39 35.61
CA PRO A 111 -11.93 -0.18 34.77
C PRO A 111 -13.19 -0.58 35.53
N GLN A 112 -13.05 -1.04 36.78
CA GLN A 112 -14.17 -1.58 37.53
C GLN A 112 -15.17 -0.48 37.92
N SER A 113 -14.69 0.60 38.54
CA SER A 113 -15.54 1.76 38.83
C SER A 113 -15.94 2.49 37.55
N GLY A 114 -15.00 2.66 36.61
CA GLY A 114 -15.23 3.44 35.40
C GLY A 114 -16.28 2.85 34.45
N LEU A 115 -16.44 1.52 34.41
CA LEU A 115 -17.51 0.88 33.64
C LEU A 115 -18.88 0.98 34.33
N ALA A 116 -18.93 1.00 35.66
CA ALA A 116 -20.17 1.12 36.40
C ALA A 116 -20.78 2.52 36.28
N GLU A 117 -19.94 3.54 36.13
CA GLU A 117 -20.31 4.96 36.04
C GLU A 117 -20.32 5.48 34.59
N LEU A 118 -20.09 4.61 33.59
CA LEU A 118 -19.95 5.02 32.21
C LEU A 118 -21.27 5.53 31.64
N SER A 119 -21.27 6.73 31.06
CA SER A 119 -22.43 7.23 30.32
C SER A 119 -22.63 6.46 29.01
N GLU A 120 -23.83 6.55 28.44
CA GLU A 120 -24.13 6.03 27.09
C GLU A 120 -23.15 6.57 26.03
N GLU A 121 -22.81 7.86 26.12
CA GLU A 121 -21.80 8.48 25.25
C GLU A 121 -20.43 7.80 25.40
N GLY A 122 -20.03 7.49 26.64
CA GLY A 122 -18.79 6.77 26.91
C GLY A 122 -18.77 5.36 26.35
N HIS A 123 -19.88 4.62 26.48
CA HIS A 123 -20.02 3.30 25.86
C HIS A 123 -19.86 3.37 24.33
N LEU A 124 -20.51 4.35 23.70
CA LEU A 124 -20.40 4.58 22.26
C LEU A 124 -18.98 4.97 21.85
N ALA A 125 -18.32 5.85 22.61
CA ALA A 125 -16.95 6.29 22.34
C ALA A 125 -15.96 5.12 22.41
N ILE A 126 -15.98 4.33 23.48
CA ILE A 126 -15.14 3.14 23.65
C ILE A 126 -15.34 2.17 22.48
N LYS A 127 -16.59 1.80 22.21
CA LYS A 127 -16.92 0.86 21.14
C LYS A 127 -16.45 1.36 19.78
N LYS A 128 -16.64 2.66 19.49
CA LYS A 128 -16.24 3.26 18.23
C LYS A 128 -14.73 3.21 18.03
N VAL A 129 -13.96 3.62 19.04
CA VAL A 129 -12.49 3.57 18.95
C VAL A 129 -11.98 2.14 18.82
N LEU A 130 -12.49 1.20 19.62
CA LEU A 130 -12.09 -0.20 19.51
C LEU A 130 -12.42 -0.80 18.13
N ASN A 131 -13.59 -0.50 17.57
CA ASN A 131 -13.96 -0.94 16.23
C ASN A 131 -13.06 -0.32 15.14
N SER A 132 -12.68 0.95 15.29
CA SER A 132 -11.71 1.59 14.39
C SER A 132 -10.34 0.90 14.47
N LEU A 133 -9.88 0.54 15.67
CA LEU A 133 -8.61 -0.20 15.85
C LEU A 133 -8.66 -1.60 15.25
N ASP A 134 -9.75 -2.35 15.45
CA ASP A 134 -9.93 -3.67 14.83
C ASP A 134 -9.95 -3.58 13.30
N ARG A 135 -10.63 -2.57 12.74
CA ARG A 135 -10.65 -2.35 11.29
C ARG A 135 -9.25 -2.09 10.73
N VAL A 136 -8.47 -1.25 11.41
CA VAL A 136 -7.06 -1.02 11.07
C VAL A 136 -6.26 -2.32 11.15
N ALA A 137 -6.44 -3.08 12.23
CA ALA A 137 -5.73 -4.32 12.44
C ALA A 137 -6.02 -5.30 11.29
N PHE A 138 -7.29 -5.44 10.94
CA PHE A 138 -7.75 -6.26 9.81
C PHE A 138 -7.11 -5.83 8.48
N LEU A 139 -7.11 -4.53 8.18
CA LEU A 139 -6.53 -4.00 6.93
C LEU A 139 -5.00 -4.12 6.86
N THR A 140 -4.32 -4.33 7.98
CA THR A 140 -2.84 -4.42 8.01
C THR A 140 -2.32 -5.85 8.15
N GLN A 141 -3.09 -6.80 8.69
CA GLN A 141 -2.63 -8.18 8.96
C GLN A 141 -2.42 -9.07 7.72
N LYS A 142 -2.95 -8.68 6.56
CA LYS A 142 -2.93 -9.49 5.34
C LYS A 142 -2.17 -8.84 4.19
N ASP A 143 -1.31 -7.86 4.50
CA ASP A 143 -0.63 -7.01 3.51
C ASP A 143 -1.61 -6.31 2.54
N TRP A 144 -2.86 -6.10 2.97
CA TRP A 144 -3.85 -5.31 2.23
C TRP A 144 -3.43 -3.85 2.19
N ILE A 145 -2.72 -3.38 3.21
CA ILE A 145 -1.98 -2.13 3.21
C ILE A 145 -0.61 -2.40 3.84
N PRO A 146 0.51 -2.08 3.16
CA PRO A 146 1.83 -2.22 3.73
C PRO A 146 1.97 -1.40 5.03
N GLU A 147 2.35 -2.04 6.13
CA GLU A 147 2.49 -1.38 7.44
C GLU A 147 3.40 -0.15 7.39
N LYS A 148 4.46 -0.19 6.57
CA LYS A 148 5.39 0.93 6.37
C LYS A 148 4.70 2.24 5.93
N LEU A 149 3.55 2.17 5.27
CA LEU A 149 2.79 3.34 4.83
C LEU A 149 1.89 3.91 5.94
N VAL A 150 1.45 3.06 6.86
CA VAL A 150 0.40 3.40 7.84
C VAL A 150 1.00 3.70 9.22
N MET A 151 1.97 2.90 9.65
CA MET A 151 2.55 2.97 11.00
C MET A 151 3.11 4.36 11.37
N PRO A 152 3.80 5.12 10.50
CA PRO A 152 4.37 6.41 10.88
C PRO A 152 3.37 7.42 11.45
N TRP A 153 2.19 7.52 10.84
CA TRP A 153 1.17 8.49 11.27
C TRP A 153 0.15 7.89 12.23
N MET A 154 -0.08 6.58 12.17
CA MET A 154 -1.12 5.93 12.95
C MET A 154 -0.65 5.46 14.32
N SER A 155 0.62 5.00 14.43
CA SER A 155 1.17 4.43 15.66
C SER A 155 0.97 5.34 16.89
N PRO A 156 1.25 6.65 16.84
CA PRO A 156 1.02 7.53 18.00
C PRO A 156 -0.43 7.52 18.51
N MET A 157 -1.39 7.55 17.58
CA MET A 157 -2.82 7.59 17.90
C MET A 157 -3.31 6.25 18.48
N VAL A 158 -2.87 5.13 17.89
CA VAL A 158 -3.18 3.78 18.36
C VAL A 158 -2.60 3.55 19.76
N LEU A 159 -1.31 3.87 19.96
CA LEU A 159 -0.65 3.67 21.25
C LEU A 159 -1.32 4.48 22.37
N LYS A 160 -1.66 5.74 22.09
CA LYS A 160 -2.34 6.61 23.06
C LYS A 160 -3.75 6.13 23.39
N SER A 161 -4.52 5.71 22.39
CA SER A 161 -5.86 5.12 22.59
C SER A 161 -5.79 3.80 23.36
N TRP A 162 -4.87 2.92 22.95
CA TRP A 162 -4.71 1.61 23.58
C TRP A 162 -4.25 1.71 25.02
N ALA A 163 -3.37 2.65 25.38
CA ALA A 163 -2.93 2.84 26.76
C ALA A 163 -4.10 3.11 27.74
N LYS A 164 -5.17 3.78 27.28
CA LYS A 164 -6.39 3.98 28.08
C LYS A 164 -7.36 2.80 28.01
N LEU A 165 -7.44 2.13 26.85
CA LEU A 165 -8.44 1.09 26.60
C LEU A 165 -8.00 -0.31 27.05
N GLU A 166 -6.70 -0.59 27.10
CA GLU A 166 -6.15 -1.91 27.44
C GLU A 166 -6.66 -2.44 28.79
N PRO A 167 -6.67 -1.66 29.89
CA PRO A 167 -7.22 -2.11 31.16
C PRO A 167 -8.71 -2.49 31.07
N TYR A 168 -9.50 -1.70 30.35
CA TYR A 168 -10.93 -1.93 30.15
C TYR A 168 -11.21 -3.18 29.31
N VAL A 169 -10.48 -3.36 28.21
CA VAL A 169 -10.57 -4.55 27.36
C VAL A 169 -10.18 -5.80 28.15
N ASN A 170 -9.10 -5.73 28.94
CA ASN A 170 -8.69 -6.84 29.80
C ASN A 170 -9.76 -7.18 30.85
N PHE A 171 -10.31 -6.17 31.52
CA PHE A 171 -11.35 -6.37 32.52
C PHE A 171 -12.61 -7.01 31.92
N GLU A 172 -13.11 -6.48 30.80
CA GLU A 172 -14.26 -7.04 30.10
C GLU A 172 -13.99 -8.45 29.58
N ALA A 173 -12.79 -8.74 29.04
CA ALA A 173 -12.41 -10.07 28.60
C ALA A 173 -12.51 -11.11 29.73
N HIS A 174 -12.02 -10.76 30.93
CA HIS A 174 -12.11 -11.63 32.10
C HIS A 174 -13.55 -11.76 32.59
N ARG A 175 -14.28 -10.65 32.70
CA ARG A 175 -15.68 -10.62 33.17
C ARG A 175 -16.60 -11.46 32.27
N ARG A 176 -16.34 -11.46 30.96
CA ARG A 176 -17.10 -12.23 29.96
C ARG A 176 -16.60 -13.67 29.77
N ASN A 177 -15.45 -14.02 30.34
CA ASN A 177 -14.73 -15.25 30.03
C ASN A 177 -14.42 -15.39 28.52
N GLU A 178 -14.07 -14.27 27.87
CA GLU A 178 -13.76 -14.17 26.44
C GLU A 178 -12.30 -13.71 26.24
N PRO A 179 -11.31 -14.63 26.26
CA PRO A 179 -9.89 -14.25 26.20
C PRO A 179 -9.49 -13.58 24.87
N LYS A 180 -10.31 -13.71 23.82
CA LYS A 180 -10.09 -13.12 22.50
C LYS A 180 -10.79 -11.77 22.30
N TYR A 181 -11.38 -11.19 23.35
CA TYR A 181 -12.07 -9.91 23.27
C TYR A 181 -11.13 -8.82 22.74
N TYR A 182 -11.46 -8.24 21.58
CA TYR A 182 -10.63 -7.27 20.84
C TYR A 182 -9.17 -7.70 20.63
N GLN A 183 -8.95 -8.98 20.29
CA GLN A 183 -7.60 -9.52 20.02
C GLN A 183 -6.86 -8.76 18.91
N LEU A 184 -7.54 -8.36 17.84
CA LEU A 184 -6.91 -7.70 16.70
C LEU A 184 -6.39 -6.30 17.08
N ALA A 185 -7.18 -5.51 17.83
CA ALA A 185 -6.74 -4.24 18.39
C ALA A 185 -5.49 -4.39 19.29
N ARG A 186 -5.44 -5.44 20.14
CA ARG A 186 -4.27 -5.74 20.97
C ARG A 186 -3.03 -6.05 20.12
N GLU A 187 -3.18 -6.91 19.12
CA GLU A 187 -2.10 -7.26 18.20
C GLU A 187 -1.60 -6.05 17.41
N LEU A 188 -2.50 -5.18 16.97
CA LEU A 188 -2.16 -3.91 16.34
C LEU A 188 -1.37 -3.02 17.29
N ALA A 189 -1.82 -2.83 18.52
CA ALA A 189 -1.11 -2.01 19.50
C ALA A 189 0.31 -2.54 19.77
N ASN A 190 0.48 -3.87 19.86
CA ASN A 190 1.79 -4.49 20.02
C ASN A 190 2.70 -4.27 18.80
N ARG A 191 2.16 -4.35 17.58
CA ARG A 191 2.89 -4.00 16.36
C ARG A 191 3.30 -2.53 16.35
N CYS A 192 2.41 -1.62 16.77
CA CYS A 192 2.73 -0.20 16.92
C CYS A 192 3.84 0.04 17.96
N LYS A 193 3.82 -0.67 19.10
CA LYS A 193 4.89 -0.61 20.13
C LYS A 193 6.23 -1.07 19.53
N ALA A 194 6.23 -2.20 18.83
CA ALA A 194 7.43 -2.73 18.18
C ALA A 194 7.96 -1.81 17.08
N TRP A 195 7.07 -1.23 16.27
CA TRP A 195 7.42 -0.27 15.24
C TRP A 195 8.04 0.99 15.86
N LYS A 196 7.44 1.54 16.93
CA LYS A 196 7.98 2.73 17.61
C LYS A 196 9.33 2.45 18.26
N ALA A 197 9.49 1.33 18.95
CA ALA A 197 10.78 0.95 19.55
C ALA A 197 11.90 0.80 18.50
N LYS A 198 11.56 0.40 17.26
CA LYS A 198 12.53 0.27 16.17
C LYS A 198 12.90 1.61 15.52
N ASN A 199 11.95 2.53 15.37
CA ASN A 199 12.15 3.76 14.60
C ASN A 199 12.43 5.00 15.47
N ASP A 200 11.92 5.03 16.71
CA ASP A 200 12.04 6.13 17.68
C ASP A 200 12.38 5.60 19.09
N PRO A 201 13.52 4.91 19.30
CA PRO A 201 13.83 4.21 20.55
C PRO A 201 13.94 5.12 21.78
N ASP A 202 14.31 6.39 21.58
CA ASP A 202 14.55 7.35 22.65
C ASP A 202 13.28 8.11 23.07
N GLN A 203 12.13 7.83 22.45
CA GLN A 203 10.86 8.49 22.78
C GLN A 203 9.94 7.59 23.60
N ASP A 204 9.31 8.18 24.62
CA ASP A 204 8.24 7.52 25.36
C ASP A 204 7.14 6.99 24.43
N LEU A 205 6.59 5.82 24.77
CA LEU A 205 5.52 5.19 23.99
C LEU A 205 4.28 6.09 23.87
N VAL A 206 3.97 6.82 24.94
CA VAL A 206 2.84 7.75 25.01
C VAL A 206 3.25 8.97 25.82
N ILE A 207 3.11 10.15 25.22
CA ILE A 207 3.32 11.43 25.89
C ILE A 207 1.95 12.01 26.25
N TRP A 208 1.69 12.15 27.55
CA TRP A 208 0.50 12.82 28.07
C TRP A 208 0.81 14.29 28.30
N VAL A 209 0.11 15.15 27.56
CA VAL A 209 0.22 16.60 27.75
C VAL A 209 -1.05 17.07 28.46
N ASN A 210 -0.89 17.51 29.70
CA ASN A 210 -1.99 18.08 30.48
C ASN A 210 -2.49 19.36 29.79
N GLY A 211 -3.80 19.45 29.52
CA GLY A 211 -4.39 20.60 28.84
C GLY A 211 -4.07 20.72 27.35
N ALA A 212 -3.55 19.67 26.70
CA ALA A 212 -3.48 19.65 25.24
C ALA A 212 -4.88 19.42 24.66
N LEU A 213 -5.40 20.46 24.00
CA LEU A 213 -6.68 20.59 23.27
C LEU A 213 -7.86 21.07 24.10
#